data_AF-A0ABD5X1R1-F1
#
_entry.id   AF-A0ABD5X1R1-F1
#
_cell.length_a   1.000
_cell.length_b   1.000
_cell.length_c   1.000
_cell.angle_alpha   90.00
_cell.angle_beta   90.00
_cell.angle_gamma   90.00
#
_symmetry.space_group_name_H-M   'P 1'
#
loop_
_entity.id
_entity.type
_entity.pdbx_description
1 polymer ?
#
loop_
_entity_poly.entity_id
_entity_poly.type
_entity_poly.pdbx_seq_one_letter_code
_entity_poly.pdbx_strand_id
1 'polypeptide(L)'
;MASTLVPLFGPVPGGMEMVVILLIAVLLFGANKIPKLARSTGQAMGEFKRGRQQVEEELQELEEVADPEAEIADDEDDEYMDLNDDDTTTTTTTSSQSETETEG
;
A
#
# COMPACT_ATOMS: atom_id res chain seq x y z
N MET A 1 20.56 -31.66 -19.57
CA MET A 1 21.25 -30.80 -18.59
C MET A 1 20.45 -29.51 -18.47
N ALA A 2 19.40 -29.50 -17.63
CA ALA A 2 18.65 -28.27 -17.38
C ALA A 2 19.44 -27.42 -16.40
N SER A 3 19.99 -26.29 -16.86
CA SER A 3 20.61 -25.31 -15.98
C SER A 3 19.52 -24.68 -15.10
N THR A 4 19.49 -25.07 -13.84
CA THR A 4 18.67 -24.42 -12.81
C THR A 4 19.30 -23.06 -12.50
N LEU A 5 18.75 -22.01 -13.11
CA LEU A 5 19.09 -20.63 -12.82
C LEU A 5 18.52 -20.31 -11.43
N VAL A 6 19.33 -20.50 -10.39
CA VAL A 6 18.95 -20.15 -9.01
C VAL A 6 18.70 -18.64 -8.99
N PRO A 7 17.48 -18.17 -8.68
CA PRO A 7 17.23 -16.75 -8.56
C PRO A 7 18.14 -16.19 -7.46
N LEU A 8 18.93 -15.16 -7.82
CA LEU A 8 19.88 -14.48 -6.94
C LEU A 8 19.18 -13.79 -5.74
N PHE A 9 17.87 -13.59 -5.85
CA PHE A 9 16.97 -13.37 -4.74
C PHE A 9 16.44 -14.74 -4.34
N GLY A 10 16.98 -15.31 -3.26
CA GLY A 10 16.63 -16.65 -2.80
C GLY A 10 15.11 -16.85 -2.64
N PRO A 11 14.64 -18.10 -2.46
CA PRO A 11 13.22 -18.38 -2.29
C PRO A 11 12.70 -17.48 -1.17
N VAL A 12 11.78 -16.56 -1.50
CA VAL A 12 11.14 -15.72 -0.49
C VAL A 12 10.53 -16.69 0.51
N PRO A 13 10.97 -16.68 1.78
CA PRO A 13 10.44 -17.59 2.76
C PRO A 13 8.92 -17.46 2.76
N GLY A 14 8.22 -18.59 2.61
CA GLY A 14 6.77 -18.62 2.66
C GLY A 14 6.25 -18.14 4.01
N GLY A 15 4.92 -18.11 4.15
CA GLY A 15 4.28 -17.63 5.38
C GLY A 15 4.80 -18.30 6.65
N MET A 16 5.12 -19.60 6.59
CA MET A 16 5.64 -20.35 7.74
C MET A 16 7.07 -19.94 8.09
N GLU A 17 7.97 -19.86 7.11
CA GLU A 17 9.36 -19.46 7.33
C GLU A 17 9.47 -18.02 7.85
N MET A 18 8.60 -17.12 7.41
CA MET A 18 8.50 -15.75 7.95
C MET A 18 8.12 -15.73 9.43
N VAL A 19 7.21 -16.62 9.87
CA VAL A 19 6.85 -16.76 11.28
C VAL A 19 8.05 -17.26 12.11
N VAL A 20 8.83 -18.20 11.59
CA VAL A 20 10.06 -18.69 12.29
C VAL A 20 11.09 -17.57 12.42
N ILE A 21 11.33 -16.79 11.37
CA ILE A 21 12.25 -15.65 11.41
C ILE A 21 11.77 -14.60 12.43
N LEU A 22 10.47 -14.31 12.44
CA LEU A 22 9.86 -13.37 13.39
C LEU A 22 10.02 -13.87 14.83
N LEU A 23 9.82 -15.17 15.07
CA LEU A 23 10.03 -15.79 16.38
C LEU A 23 11.49 -15.60 16.86
N ILE A 24 12.47 -15.87 15.99
CA ILE A 24 13.89 -15.67 16.29
C ILE A 24 14.18 -14.19 16.59
N ALA A 25 13.67 -13.27 15.77
CA ALA A 25 13.82 -11.84 16.00
C ALA A 25 13.22 -11.40 17.35
N VAL A 26 12.07 -11.95 17.74
CA VAL A 26 11.43 -11.71 19.03
C VAL A 26 12.25 -12.27 20.19
N LEU A 27 12.95 -13.40 20.02
CA LEU A 27 13.86 -13.92 21.05
C LEU A 27 15.11 -13.05 21.22
N LEU A 28 15.67 -12.52 20.13
CA LEU A 28 16.86 -11.65 20.17
C LEU A 28 16.55 -10.26 20.73
N PHE A 29 15.48 -9.63 20.23
CA PHE A 29 15.14 -8.24 20.58
C PHE A 29 14.11 -8.14 21.72
N GLY A 30 13.30 -9.17 21.93
CA GLY A 30 12.18 -9.21 22.87
C GLY A 30 10.85 -8.78 22.23
N ALA A 31 9.75 -9.41 22.66
CA ALA A 31 8.40 -9.16 22.13
C ALA A 31 7.93 -7.70 22.24
N ASN A 32 8.48 -6.95 23.19
CA ASN A 32 8.12 -5.55 23.42
C ASN A 32 8.97 -4.54 22.62
N LYS A 33 10.12 -4.94 22.04
CA LYS A 33 11.02 -3.98 21.37
C LYS A 33 10.52 -3.60 20.00
N ILE A 34 10.22 -4.57 19.14
CA ILE A 34 9.69 -4.32 17.79
C ILE A 34 8.45 -3.41 17.81
N PRO A 35 7.39 -3.66 18.61
CA PRO A 35 6.21 -2.78 18.62
C PRO A 35 6.52 -1.40 19.22
N LYS A 36 7.44 -1.31 20.19
CA LYS A 36 7.84 -0.03 20.77
C LYS A 36 8.60 0.83 19.76
N LEU A 37 9.52 0.23 19.00
CA LEU A 37 10.25 0.89 17.92
C LEU A 37 9.28 1.33 16.81
N ALA A 38 8.38 0.45 16.38
CA ALA A 38 7.37 0.77 15.37
C ALA A 38 6.50 1.96 15.79
N ARG A 39 6.06 2.01 17.07
CA ARG A 39 5.31 3.15 17.60
C ARG A 39 6.11 4.45 17.59
N SER A 40 7.33 4.46 18.12
CA SER A 40 8.15 5.69 18.16
C SER A 40 8.53 6.18 16.77
N THR A 41 8.90 5.26 15.87
CA THR A 41 9.21 5.59 14.47
C THR A 41 7.95 6.05 13.72
N GLY A 42 6.80 5.43 13.96
CA GLY A 42 5.53 5.84 13.36
C GLY A 42 5.07 7.22 13.82
N GLN A 43 5.24 7.54 15.11
CA GLN A 43 4.97 8.88 15.65
C GLN A 43 5.89 9.92 15.01
N ALA A 44 7.20 9.66 14.98
CA ALA A 44 8.17 10.57 14.35
C ALA A 44 7.87 10.78 12.86
N MET A 45 7.57 9.71 12.12
CA MET A 45 7.22 9.80 10.69
C MET A 45 5.91 10.56 10.47
N GLY A 46 4.93 10.40 11.36
CA GLY A 46 3.66 11.11 11.30
C GLY A 46 3.79 12.61 11.56
N GLU A 47 4.55 13.01 12.58
CA GLU A 47 4.87 14.42 12.85
C GLU A 47 5.69 15.03 11.73
N PHE A 48 6.68 14.28 11.21
CA PHE A 48 7.47 14.71 10.05
C PHE A 48 6.61 14.95 8.81
N LYS A 49 5.67 14.05 8.49
CA LYS A 49 4.76 14.23 7.35
C LYS A 49 3.87 15.47 7.53
N ARG A 50 3.34 15.72 8.73
CA ARG A 50 2.52 16.91 9.03
C ARG A 50 3.32 18.21 8.91
N GLY A 51 4.54 18.24 9.44
CA GLY A 51 5.42 19.40 9.30
C GLY A 51 5.79 19.68 7.85
N ARG A 52 6.03 18.63 7.06
CA ARG A 52 6.26 18.78 5.61
C ARG A 52 5.06 19.34 4.87
N GLN A 53 3.85 18.89 5.19
CA GLN A 53 2.61 19.39 4.58
C GLN A 53 2.40 20.88 4.86
N GLN A 54 2.59 21.30 6.12
CA GLN A 54 2.47 22.72 6.51
C GLN A 54 3.49 23.60 5.78
N VAL A 55 4.74 23.15 5.67
CA VAL A 55 5.77 23.88 4.92
C VAL A 55 5.41 23.98 3.44
N GLU A 56 4.85 22.93 2.84
CA GLU A 56 4.42 22.96 1.44
C GLU A 56 3.25 23.92 1.22
N GLU A 57 2.26 23.93 2.12
CA GLU A 57 1.15 24.90 2.12
C GLU A 57 1.64 26.35 2.29
N GLU A 58 2.52 26.61 3.26
CA GLU A 58 3.11 27.94 3.48
C GLU A 58 3.91 28.42 2.27
N LEU A 59 4.66 27.53 1.61
CA LEU A 59 5.41 27.88 0.41
C LEU A 59 4.48 28.22 -0.76
N GLN A 60 3.36 27.51 -0.91
CA GLN A 60 2.39 27.74 -1.97
C GLN A 60 1.63 29.06 -1.76
N GLU A 61 1.26 29.38 -0.51
CA GLU A 61 0.65 30.67 -0.16
C GLU A 61 1.63 31.84 -0.39
N LEU A 62 2.92 31.66 -0.07
CA LEU A 62 3.94 32.69 -0.34
C LEU A 62 4.19 32.91 -1.84
N GLU A 63 4.07 31.86 -2.66
CA GLU A 63 4.21 31.94 -4.11
C GLU A 63 3.01 32.65 -4.75
N GLU A 64 1.80 32.44 -4.22
CA GLU A 64 0.57 33.15 -4.61
C GLU A 64 0.60 34.66 -4.25
N VAL A 65 1.19 35.02 -3.11
CA VAL A 65 1.30 36.43 -2.66
C VAL A 65 2.43 37.19 -3.38
N ALA A 66 3.36 36.50 -4.02
CA ALA A 66 4.50 37.10 -4.72
C ALA A 66 4.19 37.59 -6.15
N ASP A 67 3.01 37.26 -6.71
CA ASP A 67 2.59 37.73 -8.03
C ASP A 67 1.26 38.55 -7.95
N PRO A 68 1.33 39.88 -7.74
CA PRO A 68 0.16 40.71 -7.50
C PRO A 68 -0.58 41.15 -8.79
N GLU A 69 -0.49 40.41 -9.90
CA GLU A 69 -1.11 40.83 -11.16
C GLU A 69 -1.74 39.68 -11.97
N ALA A 70 -2.70 38.99 -11.36
CA ALA A 70 -3.69 38.20 -12.10
C ALA A 70 -5.06 38.20 -11.40
N GLU A 71 -5.73 39.36 -11.37
CA GLU A 71 -7.20 39.33 -11.40
C GLU A 71 -7.63 38.92 -12.81
N ILE A 72 -8.01 37.66 -13.04
CA ILE A 72 -9.10 37.31 -13.96
C ILE A 72 -9.82 36.08 -13.39
N ALA A 73 -11.13 36.23 -13.24
CA ALA A 73 -12.09 35.19 -12.95
C ALA A 73 -12.00 34.03 -13.95
N ASP A 74 -12.05 32.79 -13.48
CA ASP A 74 -12.61 31.69 -14.26
C ASP A 74 -13.44 30.80 -13.33
N ASP A 75 -14.73 31.10 -13.38
CA ASP A 75 -15.85 30.23 -13.04
C ASP A 75 -15.86 29.00 -13.98
N GLU A 76 -16.19 27.83 -13.41
CA GLU A 76 -16.77 26.64 -14.06
C GLU A 76 -15.95 25.77 -15.03
N ASP A 77 -15.41 24.65 -14.49
CA ASP A 77 -15.45 23.32 -15.14
C ASP A 77 -14.75 22.23 -14.31
N ASP A 78 -15.47 21.60 -13.37
CA ASP A 78 -15.27 20.18 -13.10
C ASP A 78 -16.64 19.49 -13.04
N GLU A 79 -17.10 19.22 -14.25
CA GLU A 79 -18.13 18.29 -14.64
C GLU A 79 -18.04 16.99 -13.82
N TYR A 80 -19.00 16.76 -12.91
CA TYR A 80 -19.23 15.44 -12.33
C TYR A 80 -19.75 14.50 -13.42
N MET A 81 -18.82 13.88 -14.15
CA MET A 81 -19.07 12.69 -14.96
C MET A 81 -18.79 11.45 -14.10
N ASP A 82 -19.81 10.92 -13.42
CA ASP A 82 -19.84 9.48 -13.14
C ASP A 82 -21.29 8.98 -13.14
N LEU A 83 -21.77 8.65 -14.34
CA LEU A 83 -22.86 7.71 -14.54
C LEU A 83 -22.29 6.51 -15.29
N ASN A 84 -21.91 5.47 -14.55
CA ASN A 84 -22.15 4.10 -14.98
C ASN A 84 -22.68 3.29 -13.79
N ASP A 85 -24.01 3.27 -13.71
CA ASP A 85 -24.74 2.06 -13.34
C ASP A 85 -24.24 0.89 -14.20
N ASP A 86 -23.52 -0.07 -13.60
CA ASP A 86 -23.61 -1.46 -14.03
C ASP A 86 -23.70 -2.36 -12.80
N ASP A 87 -24.95 -2.76 -12.55
CA ASP A 87 -25.29 -3.96 -11.81
C ASP A 87 -24.59 -5.17 -12.44
N THR A 88 -23.60 -5.73 -11.74
CA THR A 88 -23.26 -7.14 -11.90
C THR A 88 -23.04 -7.76 -10.53
N THR A 89 -24.16 -8.11 -9.90
CA THR A 89 -24.22 -9.24 -8.97
C THR A 89 -23.90 -10.51 -9.75
N THR A 90 -22.66 -11.00 -9.70
CA THR A 90 -22.33 -12.38 -10.10
C THR A 90 -21.96 -13.20 -8.87
N THR A 91 -22.99 -13.81 -8.29
CA THR A 91 -22.90 -15.12 -7.66
C THR A 91 -22.27 -16.11 -8.64
N THR A 92 -21.01 -16.48 -8.44
CA THR A 92 -20.45 -17.71 -9.00
C THR A 92 -20.25 -18.71 -7.88
N THR A 93 -21.32 -19.48 -7.67
CA THR A 93 -21.31 -20.95 -7.65
C THR A 93 -19.94 -21.58 -7.41
N THR A 94 -19.72 -21.95 -6.16
CA THR A 94 -19.01 -23.18 -5.81
C THR A 94 -19.59 -24.32 -6.64
N SER A 95 -18.84 -24.84 -7.61
CA SER A 95 -18.77 -26.28 -7.88
C SER A 95 -17.77 -26.60 -8.99
N SER A 96 -17.00 -27.65 -8.70
CA SER A 96 -16.42 -28.61 -9.65
C SER A 96 -15.07 -28.28 -10.26
N GLN A 97 -14.02 -28.75 -9.59
CA GLN A 97 -13.12 -29.68 -10.28
C GLN A 97 -13.51 -31.10 -9.87
N SER A 98 -13.89 -31.85 -10.90
CA SER A 98 -14.25 -33.25 -10.92
C SER A 98 -12.98 -34.09 -10.91
N GLU A 99 -12.89 -35.04 -9.98
CA GLU A 99 -12.12 -36.27 -10.19
C GLU A 99 -13.12 -37.31 -10.70
N THR A 100 -12.98 -37.71 -11.96
CA THR A 100 -13.73 -38.79 -12.59
C THR A 100 -13.03 -40.12 -12.30
N GLU A 101 -13.68 -40.99 -11.54
CA GLU A 101 -13.40 -42.43 -11.51
C GLU A 101 -14.19 -43.17 -12.62
N THR A 102 -13.67 -44.34 -13.00
CA THR A 102 -14.32 -45.47 -13.71
C THR A 102 -14.30 -45.43 -15.24
N GLU A 103 -13.37 -46.11 -15.93
CA GLU A 103 -13.25 -47.55 -16.25
C GLU A 103 -14.17 -48.00 -17.40
N GLY A 104 -13.58 -48.59 -18.44
CA GLY A 104 -14.22 -49.09 -19.67
C GLY A 104 -13.26 -49.27 -20.83
#